data_AF-A0A4S2JF84-F1
#
_entry.id   AF-A0A4S2JF84-F1
#
_cell.length_a   1.000
_cell.length_b   1.000
_cell.length_c   1.000
_cell.angle_alpha   90.00
_cell.angle_beta   90.00
_cell.angle_gamma   90.00
#
_symmetry.space_group_name_H-M   'P 1'
#
loop_
_entity.id
_entity.type
_entity.pdbx_description
1 polymer ?
#
loop_
_entity_poly.entity_id
_entity_poly.type
_entity_poly.pdbx_seq_one_letter_code
_entity_poly.pdbx_strand_id
1 'polypeptide(L)'
;MDNSRVEICVHEGKLIGIVEKGVYGDYYTAFRGIPYAKPPIGELRFKVQLICYDCFTGLFHKAISQSGVIRCPWAFTEQQLHSEKGFRLAEKLGKATADPKVAYEFLKTIDAKKLIETERKFLLTESERKQSSLIFTPSLDHESSNPFFPEDPETFMCREVKVPFLLGFTSCEGSVMIGSSFNGQISKEDLGTVNSDFKKTILPRCLSTLSKISITIEELKSLYFGDKAVSEETLMNYVDFISDEFVCRGIMEVVDIQTKLNNNDNKATYLYQFSYESETNPLRKIFKVQIPGIIINSFKTI
;
A
#
# COMPACT_ATOMS: atom_id res chain seq x y z
N MET A 1 22.56 -30.28 16.66
CA MET A 1 21.36 -30.91 16.07
C MET A 1 20.17 -30.11 16.59
N ASP A 2 19.58 -29.28 15.75
CA ASP A 2 18.56 -28.29 16.16
C ASP A 2 17.16 -28.92 16.05
N ASN A 3 16.48 -29.07 17.19
CA ASN A 3 15.24 -29.84 17.37
C ASN A 3 13.97 -29.03 17.04
N SER A 4 14.08 -27.98 16.23
CA SER A 4 13.01 -27.00 15.96
C SER A 4 12.31 -27.18 14.60
N ARG A 5 12.61 -28.25 13.84
CA ARG A 5 12.11 -28.48 12.48
C ARG A 5 10.78 -29.24 12.47
N VAL A 6 9.78 -28.73 11.75
CA VAL A 6 8.45 -29.34 11.59
C VAL A 6 8.20 -29.68 10.12
N GLU A 7 7.79 -30.90 9.83
CA GLU A 7 7.41 -31.35 8.48
C GLU A 7 5.90 -31.59 8.43
N ILE A 8 5.23 -31.00 7.43
CA ILE A 8 3.79 -31.19 7.17
C ILE A 8 3.62 -31.70 5.75
N CYS A 9 2.86 -32.78 5.57
CA CYS A 9 2.46 -33.28 4.26
C CYS A 9 1.10 -32.68 3.87
N VAL A 10 1.04 -32.02 2.71
CA VAL A 10 -0.19 -31.57 2.05
C VAL A 10 -0.34 -32.29 0.70
N HIS A 11 -1.50 -32.18 0.07
CA HIS A 11 -1.76 -32.83 -1.22
C HIS A 11 -0.74 -32.43 -2.31
N GLU A 12 -0.26 -31.18 -2.27
CA GLU A 12 0.70 -30.59 -3.20
C GLU A 12 2.17 -30.92 -2.88
N GLY A 13 2.45 -31.60 -1.76
CA GLY A 13 3.80 -32.01 -1.37
C GLY A 13 4.15 -31.79 0.10
N LYS A 14 5.46 -31.81 0.41
CA LYS A 14 5.98 -31.66 1.77
C LYS A 14 6.38 -30.22 2.06
N LEU A 15 5.84 -29.66 3.13
CA LEU A 15 6.20 -28.35 3.66
C LEU A 15 7.14 -28.53 4.85
N ILE A 16 8.21 -27.73 4.88
CA ILE A 16 9.19 -27.74 5.97
C ILE A 16 9.14 -26.37 6.66
N GLY A 17 8.83 -26.39 7.95
CA GLY A 17 8.75 -25.20 8.80
C GLY A 17 9.65 -25.32 10.02
N ILE A 18 9.60 -24.27 10.84
CA ILE A 18 10.30 -24.17 12.12
C ILE A 18 9.34 -23.73 13.21
N VAL A 19 9.53 -24.18 14.46
CA VAL A 19 8.80 -23.65 15.60
C VAL A 19 9.52 -22.41 16.12
N GLU A 20 8.81 -21.28 16.17
CA GLU A 20 9.32 -20.02 16.69
C GLU A 20 8.52 -19.53 17.89
N LYS A 21 9.19 -18.76 18.74
CA LYS A 21 8.56 -18.05 19.86
C LYS A 21 8.07 -16.68 19.41
N GLY A 22 6.78 -16.44 19.56
CA GLY A 22 6.13 -15.15 19.34
C GLY A 22 6.51 -14.12 20.39
N VAL A 23 6.30 -12.85 20.05
CA VAL A 23 6.61 -11.67 20.88
C VAL A 23 5.88 -11.64 22.24
N TYR A 24 4.79 -12.38 22.38
CA TYR A 24 4.02 -12.50 23.62
C TYR A 24 4.30 -13.78 24.42
N GLY A 25 5.28 -14.59 24.00
CA GLY A 25 5.72 -15.78 24.71
C GLY A 25 5.17 -17.10 24.19
N ASP A 26 4.15 -17.07 23.34
CA ASP A 26 3.56 -18.25 22.69
C ASP A 26 4.48 -18.84 21.61
N TYR A 27 4.26 -20.09 21.23
CA TYR A 27 5.00 -20.73 20.14
C TYR A 27 4.09 -20.94 18.92
N TYR A 28 4.61 -20.69 17.73
CA TYR A 28 3.92 -20.90 16.47
C TYR A 28 4.83 -21.58 15.46
N THR A 29 4.24 -22.38 14.56
CA THR A 29 5.00 -23.00 13.47
C THR A 29 5.05 -22.03 12.29
N ALA A 30 6.26 -21.64 11.89
CA ALA A 30 6.53 -20.74 10.78
C ALA A 30 7.05 -21.53 9.57
N PHE A 31 6.31 -21.49 8.47
CA PHE A 31 6.73 -22.01 7.17
C PHE A 31 7.29 -20.84 6.37
N ARG A 32 8.54 -20.47 6.63
CA ARG A 32 9.19 -19.28 6.05
C ARG A 32 9.69 -19.49 4.62
N GLY A 33 9.55 -20.70 4.06
CA GLY A 33 9.98 -21.00 2.71
C GLY A 33 9.13 -22.10 2.08
N ILE A 34 8.51 -21.77 0.95
CA ILE A 34 8.37 -22.72 -0.15
C ILE A 34 9.49 -22.33 -1.13
N PRO A 35 10.40 -23.25 -1.54
CA PRO A 35 11.64 -22.88 -2.21
C PRO A 35 11.38 -22.44 -3.66
N TYR A 36 11.04 -21.17 -3.87
CA TYR A 36 10.79 -20.63 -5.22
C TYR A 36 11.52 -19.31 -5.55
N ALA A 37 11.95 -18.52 -4.56
CA ALA A 37 12.78 -17.32 -4.77
C ALA A 37 13.86 -17.17 -3.69
N LYS A 38 14.96 -16.45 -4.02
CA LYS A 38 15.96 -16.05 -3.00
C LYS A 38 15.27 -15.15 -1.96
N PRO A 39 15.42 -15.42 -0.66
CA PRO A 39 14.77 -14.60 0.36
C PRO A 39 15.19 -13.14 0.19
N PRO A 40 14.24 -12.18 0.27
CA PRO A 40 14.55 -10.75 0.16
C PRO A 40 15.23 -10.27 1.46
N ILE A 41 16.46 -10.70 1.68
CA ILE A 41 17.29 -10.35 2.83
C ILE A 41 18.51 -9.55 2.38
N GLY A 42 19.05 -8.70 3.28
CA GLY A 42 20.14 -7.78 2.94
C GLY A 42 19.71 -6.76 1.87
N GLU A 43 20.52 -6.63 0.83
CA GLU A 43 20.26 -5.76 -0.34
C GLU A 43 18.94 -6.07 -1.07
N LEU A 44 18.33 -7.23 -0.82
CA LEU A 44 17.08 -7.66 -1.46
C LEU A 44 15.83 -7.29 -0.64
N ARG A 45 15.96 -6.68 0.55
CA ARG A 45 14.84 -6.49 1.50
C ARG A 45 13.77 -5.50 1.05
N PHE A 46 14.13 -4.49 0.27
CA PHE A 46 13.22 -3.45 -0.23
C PHE A 46 12.85 -3.60 -1.71
N LYS A 47 13.33 -4.70 -2.29
CA LYS A 47 13.32 -4.96 -3.72
C LYS A 47 11.99 -5.53 -4.26
N VAL A 48 11.07 -5.93 -3.38
CA VAL A 48 9.93 -6.79 -3.74
C VAL A 48 8.79 -6.03 -4.44
N GLN A 49 8.70 -4.70 -4.32
CA GLN A 49 7.55 -3.94 -4.83
C GLN A 49 7.61 -3.56 -6.32
N LEU A 50 8.71 -3.83 -7.04
CA LEU A 50 8.95 -3.24 -8.37
C LEU A 50 9.27 -4.28 -9.44
N ILE A 51 8.28 -5.03 -9.86
CA ILE A 51 8.46 -6.13 -10.81
C ILE A 51 8.88 -5.61 -12.22
N CYS A 52 8.71 -4.31 -12.50
CA CYS A 52 9.06 -3.67 -13.77
C CYS A 52 10.52 -3.20 -13.90
N TYR A 53 11.36 -3.33 -12.86
CA TYR A 53 12.73 -2.79 -12.91
C TYR A 53 13.76 -3.84 -13.36
N ASP A 54 14.73 -3.46 -14.19
CA ASP A 54 15.72 -4.40 -14.76
C ASP A 54 16.57 -5.11 -13.70
N CYS A 55 16.76 -4.49 -12.52
CA CYS A 55 17.47 -5.08 -11.38
C CYS A 55 16.75 -6.30 -10.77
N PHE A 56 15.53 -6.59 -11.24
CA PHE A 56 14.74 -7.78 -10.90
C PHE A 56 14.80 -8.90 -11.93
N THR A 57 15.36 -8.64 -13.10
CA THR A 57 15.46 -9.63 -14.16
C THR A 57 16.23 -10.86 -13.65
N GLY A 58 15.58 -12.02 -13.67
CA GLY A 58 16.17 -13.29 -13.24
C GLY A 58 16.14 -13.57 -11.73
N LEU A 59 15.52 -12.70 -10.90
CA LEU A 59 15.36 -12.98 -9.47
C LEU A 59 14.11 -13.78 -9.12
N PHE A 60 13.08 -13.70 -9.96
CA PHE A 60 11.83 -14.44 -9.86
C PHE A 60 11.30 -14.78 -11.25
N HIS A 61 10.36 -15.71 -11.32
CA HIS A 61 9.81 -16.20 -12.59
C HIS A 61 8.33 -15.85 -12.74
N LYS A 62 7.66 -15.43 -11.65
CA LYS A 62 6.27 -14.94 -11.62
C LYS A 62 6.12 -13.87 -10.55
N ALA A 63 5.05 -13.09 -10.62
CA ALA A 63 4.72 -12.15 -9.58
C ALA A 63 3.23 -12.06 -9.27
N ILE A 64 2.90 -11.81 -8.00
CA ILE A 64 1.53 -11.57 -7.55
C ILE A 64 1.48 -10.26 -6.74
N SER A 65 0.67 -9.31 -7.21
CA SER A 65 0.32 -8.09 -6.48
C SER A 65 -1.10 -8.22 -5.94
N GLN A 66 -1.27 -8.17 -4.62
CA GLN A 66 -2.59 -8.27 -3.99
C GLN A 66 -2.88 -6.97 -3.23
N SER A 67 -3.97 -6.31 -3.60
CA SER A 67 -4.49 -5.10 -2.94
C SER A 67 -3.50 -3.93 -2.92
N GLY A 68 -2.67 -3.83 -3.96
CA GLY A 68 -1.81 -2.66 -4.13
C GLY A 68 -0.84 -2.79 -5.30
N VAL A 69 -0.43 -1.63 -5.78
CA VAL A 69 0.63 -1.43 -6.78
C VAL A 69 1.30 -0.08 -6.51
N ILE A 70 2.43 0.18 -7.14
CA ILE A 70 3.16 1.45 -7.00
C ILE A 70 2.32 2.69 -7.43
N ARG A 71 1.30 2.51 -8.28
CA ARG A 71 0.31 3.54 -8.66
C ARG A 71 -0.69 3.90 -7.56
N CYS A 72 -0.75 3.15 -6.46
CA CYS A 72 -1.59 3.52 -5.33
C CYS A 72 -1.06 4.80 -4.66
N PRO A 73 -1.92 5.75 -4.26
CA PRO A 73 -1.51 7.05 -3.72
C PRO A 73 -0.69 6.95 -2.43
N TRP A 74 -0.82 5.83 -1.71
CA TRP A 74 -0.06 5.55 -0.48
C TRP A 74 1.25 4.79 -0.73
N ALA A 75 1.54 4.33 -1.95
CA ALA A 75 2.66 3.43 -2.23
C ALA A 75 3.98 4.15 -2.53
N PHE A 76 3.93 5.41 -2.94
CA PHE A 76 5.11 6.22 -3.27
C PHE A 76 4.85 7.67 -2.89
N THR A 77 5.88 8.40 -2.47
CA THR A 77 5.74 9.84 -2.19
C THR A 77 6.68 10.64 -3.09
N GLU A 78 6.21 11.81 -3.52
CA GLU A 78 6.96 12.71 -4.40
C GLU A 78 8.13 13.35 -3.64
N GLN A 79 9.27 13.54 -4.32
CA GLN A 79 10.56 13.93 -3.72
C GLN A 79 10.48 15.16 -2.80
N GLN A 80 9.68 16.17 -3.16
CA GLN A 80 9.55 17.41 -2.38
C GLN A 80 8.93 17.19 -0.99
N LEU A 81 7.97 16.26 -0.88
CA LEU A 81 7.26 15.99 0.37
C LEU A 81 8.10 15.19 1.38
N HIS A 82 9.16 14.51 0.93
CA HIS A 82 9.98 13.64 1.79
C HIS A 82 10.97 14.42 2.66
N SER A 83 11.72 15.33 2.06
CA SER A 83 12.67 16.17 2.78
C SER A 83 11.95 16.97 3.86
N GLU A 84 10.75 17.48 3.56
CA GLU A 84 9.89 18.17 4.52
C GLU A 84 9.53 17.30 5.72
N LYS A 85 9.14 16.03 5.52
CA LYS A 85 8.81 15.13 6.63
C LYS A 85 10.02 14.82 7.50
N GLY A 86 11.20 14.65 6.91
CA GLY A 86 12.46 14.49 7.64
C GLY A 86 12.79 15.71 8.52
N PHE A 87 12.66 16.91 7.97
CA PHE A 87 12.88 18.15 8.72
C PHE A 87 11.83 18.37 9.81
N ARG A 88 10.55 18.11 9.52
CA ARG A 88 9.46 18.16 10.51
C ARG A 88 9.71 17.21 11.67
N LEU A 89 10.24 16.01 11.40
CA LEU A 89 10.56 15.04 12.45
C LEU A 89 11.70 15.57 13.34
N ALA A 90 12.77 16.08 12.73
CA ALA A 90 13.88 16.68 13.46
C ALA A 90 13.42 17.88 14.31
N GLU A 91 12.58 18.76 13.76
CA GLU A 91 12.00 19.90 14.45
C GLU A 91 11.15 19.47 15.66
N LYS A 92 10.25 18.48 15.49
CA LYS A 92 9.43 17.94 16.59
C LYS A 92 10.25 17.30 17.70
N LEU A 93 11.45 16.84 17.39
CA LEU A 93 12.40 16.27 18.35
C LEU A 93 13.35 17.31 18.98
N GLY A 94 13.21 18.58 18.59
CA GLY A 94 13.94 19.71 19.17
C GLY A 94 15.10 20.24 18.32
N LYS A 95 15.18 19.89 17.03
CA LYS A 95 16.23 20.34 16.11
C LYS A 95 15.65 20.86 14.79
N ALA A 96 15.20 22.10 14.78
CA ALA A 96 14.85 22.80 13.56
C ALA A 96 16.11 23.02 12.70
N THR A 97 16.07 22.60 11.44
CA THR A 97 17.15 22.79 10.46
C THR A 97 16.59 22.65 9.04
N ALA A 98 17.24 23.32 8.09
CA ALA A 98 17.01 23.13 6.65
C ALA A 98 18.15 22.36 5.97
N ASP A 99 19.20 21.99 6.71
CA ASP A 99 20.33 21.19 6.20
C ASP A 99 20.05 19.68 6.40
N PRO A 100 19.93 18.88 5.31
CA PRO A 100 19.70 17.44 5.38
C PRO A 100 20.74 16.68 6.22
N LYS A 101 22.01 17.10 6.17
CA LYS A 101 23.11 16.44 6.89
C LYS A 101 23.01 16.69 8.39
N VAL A 102 22.62 17.91 8.79
CA VAL A 102 22.37 18.23 10.20
C VAL A 102 21.18 17.45 10.74
N ALA A 103 20.09 17.36 9.95
CA ALA A 103 18.91 16.57 10.33
C ALA A 103 19.27 15.08 10.48
N TYR A 104 19.99 14.51 9.51
CA TYR A 104 20.41 13.12 9.51
C TYR A 104 21.28 12.77 10.72
N GLU A 105 22.35 13.53 10.97
CA GLU A 105 23.23 13.25 12.10
C GLU A 105 22.52 13.42 13.45
N PHE A 106 21.60 14.38 13.56
CA PHE A 106 20.77 14.52 14.76
C PHE A 106 19.82 13.33 14.95
N LEU A 107 19.03 12.97 13.93
CA LEU A 107 18.04 11.89 14.01
C LEU A 107 18.69 10.54 14.34
N LYS A 108 19.93 10.29 13.89
CA LYS A 108 20.72 9.11 14.26
C LYS A 108 21.03 8.99 15.75
N THR A 109 21.02 10.10 16.49
CA THR A 109 21.26 10.09 17.95
C THR A 109 20.01 9.76 18.77
N ILE A 110 18.83 9.79 18.14
CA ILE A 110 17.56 9.60 18.81
C ILE A 110 17.23 8.11 18.90
N ASP A 111 16.74 7.68 20.07
CA ASP A 111 16.26 6.32 20.27
C ASP A 111 15.16 5.94 19.26
N ALA A 112 15.24 4.73 18.71
CA ALA A 112 14.34 4.25 17.66
C ALA A 112 12.87 4.24 18.11
N LYS A 113 12.56 3.93 19.37
CA LYS A 113 11.18 3.97 19.87
C LYS A 113 10.66 5.39 19.92
N LYS A 114 11.50 6.34 20.34
CA LYS A 114 11.16 7.76 20.36
C LYS A 114 10.90 8.30 18.95
N LEU A 115 11.69 7.88 17.95
CA LEU A 115 11.43 8.20 16.54
C LEU A 115 10.03 7.73 16.13
N ILE A 116 9.72 6.44 16.31
CA ILE A 116 8.44 5.84 15.92
C ILE A 116 7.25 6.49 16.65
N GLU A 117 7.39 6.78 17.95
CA GLU A 117 6.32 7.43 18.72
C GLU A 117 6.06 8.86 18.26
N THR A 118 7.12 9.62 17.95
CA THR A 118 7.00 11.00 17.49
C THR A 118 6.41 11.05 16.09
N GLU A 119 6.87 10.15 15.22
CA GLU A 119 6.36 9.94 13.87
C GLU A 119 4.84 9.74 13.88
N ARG A 120 4.36 8.71 14.61
CA ARG A 120 2.95 8.34 14.67
C ARG A 120 2.05 9.43 15.24
N LYS A 121 2.53 10.19 16.22
CA LYS A 121 1.71 11.20 16.92
C LYS A 121 1.67 12.53 16.18
N PHE A 122 2.78 12.96 15.58
CA PHE A 122 2.96 14.38 15.23
C PHE A 122 3.33 14.64 13.77
N LEU A 123 3.62 13.60 12.97
CA LEU A 123 4.14 13.83 11.62
C LEU A 123 3.10 13.98 10.51
N LEU A 124 1.84 13.59 10.74
CA LEU A 124 0.77 13.84 9.79
C LEU A 124 -0.06 15.05 10.22
N THR A 125 -0.26 16.00 9.30
CA THR A 125 -1.30 17.03 9.41
C THR A 125 -2.68 16.39 9.36
N GLU A 126 -3.72 17.13 9.78
CA GLU A 126 -5.10 16.62 9.67
C GLU A 126 -5.49 16.27 8.23
N SER A 127 -5.03 17.06 7.24
CA SER A 127 -5.27 16.77 5.83
C SER A 127 -4.58 15.48 5.39
N GLU A 128 -3.32 15.27 5.76
CA GLU A 128 -2.58 14.05 5.42
C GLU A 128 -3.17 12.81 6.08
N ARG A 129 -3.70 12.93 7.31
CA ARG A 129 -4.42 11.84 7.98
C ARG A 129 -5.71 11.46 7.22
N LYS A 130 -6.49 12.46 6.81
CA LYS A 130 -7.72 12.25 6.03
C LYS A 130 -7.45 11.63 4.67
N GLN A 131 -6.29 11.89 4.08
CA GLN A 131 -5.85 11.29 2.82
C GLN A 131 -5.20 9.90 3.01
N SER A 132 -5.27 9.30 4.20
CA SER A 132 -4.63 8.00 4.51
C SER A 132 -3.15 7.94 4.08
N SER A 133 -2.43 9.06 4.16
CA SER A 133 -1.05 9.16 3.73
C SER A 133 -0.14 8.38 4.67
N LEU A 134 0.69 7.50 4.10
CA LEU A 134 1.78 6.88 4.84
C LEU A 134 2.89 7.92 5.09
N ILE A 135 3.53 7.80 6.25
CA ILE A 135 4.45 8.81 6.75
C ILE A 135 5.76 8.77 5.95
N PHE A 136 6.46 7.65 6.02
CA PHE A 136 7.61 7.37 5.18
C PHE A 136 7.29 6.21 4.23
N THR A 137 7.43 6.46 2.93
CA THR A 137 7.18 5.53 1.83
C THR A 137 8.40 5.55 0.90
N PRO A 138 8.49 4.61 -0.05
CA PRO A 138 9.42 4.73 -1.16
C PRO A 138 9.48 6.14 -1.79
N SER A 139 10.70 6.57 -2.13
CA SER A 139 11.01 7.87 -2.71
C SER A 139 12.05 7.72 -3.81
N LEU A 140 12.18 8.75 -4.66
CA LEU A 140 13.32 8.85 -5.58
C LEU A 140 14.63 8.94 -4.79
N ASP A 141 15.66 8.29 -5.30
CA ASP A 141 16.99 8.25 -4.70
C ASP A 141 18.12 8.34 -5.74
N HIS A 142 17.86 9.02 -6.88
CA HIS A 142 18.81 9.19 -7.98
C HIS A 142 20.16 9.82 -7.59
N GLU A 143 20.23 10.48 -6.43
CA GLU A 143 21.47 11.04 -5.86
C GLU A 143 22.33 9.98 -5.13
N SER A 144 21.78 8.79 -4.87
CA SER A 144 22.48 7.66 -4.26
C SER A 144 23.54 7.11 -5.21
N SER A 145 24.66 6.64 -4.67
CA SER A 145 25.67 5.89 -5.45
C SER A 145 25.18 4.50 -5.87
N ASN A 146 24.11 4.00 -5.24
CA ASN A 146 23.43 2.75 -5.57
C ASN A 146 21.91 2.96 -5.47
N PRO A 147 21.29 3.63 -6.45
CA PRO A 147 19.90 4.03 -6.38
C PRO A 147 18.96 2.84 -6.57
N PHE A 148 17.90 2.80 -5.77
CA PHE A 148 16.82 1.85 -5.86
C PHE A 148 15.65 2.37 -6.72
N PHE A 149 15.38 3.67 -6.67
CA PHE A 149 14.42 4.45 -7.46
C PHE A 149 15.11 5.63 -8.15
N PRO A 150 15.95 5.38 -9.17
CA PRO A 150 16.67 6.45 -9.86
C PRO A 150 15.81 7.28 -10.81
N GLU A 151 14.60 6.82 -11.14
CA GLU A 151 13.74 7.44 -12.14
C GLU A 151 12.34 7.67 -11.58
N ASP A 152 11.68 8.71 -12.11
CA ASP A 152 10.30 9.04 -11.77
C ASP A 152 9.37 7.80 -11.93
N PRO A 153 8.47 7.55 -10.96
CA PRO A 153 7.49 6.48 -11.06
C PRO A 153 6.81 6.38 -12.41
N GLU A 154 6.38 7.50 -13.00
CA GLU A 154 5.64 7.50 -14.26
C GLU A 154 6.45 6.83 -15.39
N THR A 155 7.78 6.95 -15.33
CA THR A 155 8.68 6.43 -16.36
C THR A 155 8.78 4.91 -16.30
N PHE A 156 9.03 4.32 -15.13
CA PHE A 156 9.16 2.87 -15.03
C PHE A 156 7.83 2.15 -14.97
N MET A 157 6.74 2.82 -14.58
CA MET A 157 5.39 2.24 -14.62
C MET A 157 4.94 1.95 -16.05
N CYS A 158 5.49 2.64 -17.05
CA CYS A 158 5.30 2.36 -18.47
C CYS A 158 6.18 1.23 -19.02
N ARG A 159 6.91 0.49 -18.16
CA ARG A 159 7.74 -0.65 -18.58
C ARG A 159 6.97 -1.96 -18.48
N GLU A 160 7.24 -2.85 -19.42
CA GLU A 160 6.66 -4.20 -19.43
C GLU A 160 7.22 -5.03 -18.27
N VAL A 161 6.33 -5.69 -17.55
CA VAL A 161 6.68 -6.74 -16.59
C VAL A 161 7.08 -7.99 -17.39
N LYS A 162 8.34 -8.40 -17.25
CA LYS A 162 8.94 -9.48 -18.06
C LYS A 162 8.58 -10.91 -17.61
N VAL A 163 7.70 -11.06 -16.61
CA VAL A 163 7.25 -12.36 -16.07
C VAL A 163 5.73 -12.43 -16.02
N PRO A 164 5.10 -13.63 -16.00
CA PRO A 164 3.68 -13.74 -15.73
C PRO A 164 3.29 -13.01 -14.44
N PHE A 165 2.26 -12.17 -14.54
CA PHE A 165 1.90 -11.22 -13.50
C PHE A 165 0.42 -11.33 -13.14
N LEU A 166 0.12 -11.69 -11.89
CA LEU A 166 -1.23 -11.75 -11.36
C LEU A 166 -1.47 -10.52 -10.46
N LEU A 167 -2.44 -9.71 -10.85
CA LEU A 167 -2.94 -8.58 -10.09
C LEU A 167 -4.26 -8.96 -9.44
N GLY A 168 -4.56 -8.38 -8.28
CA GLY A 168 -5.92 -8.44 -7.78
C GLY A 168 -6.18 -7.56 -6.58
N PHE A 169 -7.46 -7.40 -6.29
CA PHE A 169 -8.00 -6.61 -5.20
C PHE A 169 -9.24 -7.28 -4.62
N THR A 170 -9.72 -6.78 -3.50
CA THR A 170 -10.96 -7.22 -2.85
C THR A 170 -12.14 -6.39 -3.32
N SER A 171 -13.36 -6.91 -3.17
CA SER A 171 -14.57 -6.15 -3.48
C SER A 171 -14.85 -4.96 -2.53
N CYS A 172 -14.04 -4.75 -1.47
CA CYS A 172 -14.31 -3.75 -0.43
C CYS A 172 -13.01 -3.12 0.14
N GLU A 173 -12.04 -2.77 -0.70
CA GLU A 173 -10.72 -2.22 -0.27
C GLU A 173 -10.84 -1.01 0.67
N GLY A 174 -11.77 -0.10 0.36
CA GLY A 174 -11.99 1.14 1.09
C GLY A 174 -12.40 0.92 2.55
N SER A 175 -12.95 -0.24 2.90
CA SER A 175 -13.33 -0.58 4.28
C SER A 175 -12.14 -0.49 5.25
N VAL A 176 -10.93 -0.79 4.80
CA VAL A 176 -9.70 -0.65 5.59
C VAL A 176 -9.28 0.82 5.74
N MET A 177 -9.53 1.62 4.71
CA MET A 177 -9.16 3.05 4.68
C MET A 177 -10.04 3.88 5.62
N ILE A 178 -11.34 3.60 5.68
CA ILE A 178 -12.29 4.39 6.49
C ILE A 178 -12.82 3.67 7.74
N GLY A 179 -12.43 2.42 7.96
CA GLY A 179 -12.97 1.58 9.03
C GLY A 179 -11.94 0.96 9.97
N SER A 180 -10.64 1.25 9.82
CA SER A 180 -9.59 0.58 10.61
C SER A 180 -9.08 1.40 11.79
N SER A 181 -8.55 0.71 12.81
CA SER A 181 -7.85 1.37 13.93
C SER A 181 -6.58 2.12 13.50
N PHE A 182 -6.06 1.83 12.31
CA PHE A 182 -4.84 2.44 11.79
C PHE A 182 -5.12 3.78 11.11
N ASN A 183 -6.18 3.84 10.28
CA ASN A 183 -6.55 5.05 9.53
C ASN A 183 -7.63 5.89 10.22
N GLY A 184 -8.26 5.37 11.27
CA GLY A 184 -9.41 5.96 11.92
C GLY A 184 -10.71 5.32 11.45
N GLN A 185 -11.70 5.32 12.33
CA GLN A 185 -13.06 4.91 12.00
C GLN A 185 -13.87 6.15 11.66
N ILE A 186 -14.45 6.16 10.46
CA ILE A 186 -15.27 7.27 10.02
C ILE A 186 -16.49 7.44 10.93
N SER A 187 -16.72 8.66 11.40
CA SER A 187 -17.89 8.97 12.21
C SER A 187 -19.06 9.49 11.36
N LYS A 188 -20.23 9.63 11.99
CA LYS A 188 -21.40 10.27 11.37
C LYS A 188 -21.12 11.75 11.02
N GLU A 189 -20.38 12.45 11.88
CA GLU A 189 -19.95 13.83 11.65
C GLU A 189 -18.97 13.95 10.48
N ASP A 190 -18.06 12.98 10.33
CA ASP A 190 -17.16 12.90 9.19
C ASP A 190 -17.94 12.72 7.89
N LEU A 191 -18.91 11.80 7.86
CA LEU A 191 -19.81 11.62 6.69
C LEU A 191 -20.60 12.89 6.37
N GLY A 192 -21.09 13.60 7.40
CA GLY A 192 -21.73 14.91 7.22
C GLY A 192 -20.80 15.94 6.60
N THR A 193 -19.53 15.94 7.00
CA THR A 193 -18.49 16.81 6.43
C THR A 193 -18.21 16.46 4.97
N VAL A 194 -18.07 15.16 4.65
CA VAL A 194 -17.89 14.67 3.27
C VAL A 194 -19.09 15.04 2.40
N ASN A 195 -20.31 14.93 2.93
CA ASN A 195 -21.51 15.31 2.18
C ASN A 195 -21.54 16.80 1.85
N SER A 196 -21.12 17.65 2.80
CA SER A 196 -21.11 19.12 2.67
C SER A 196 -20.03 19.62 1.70
N ASP A 197 -18.91 18.92 1.58
CA ASP A 197 -17.78 19.31 0.74
C ASP A 197 -17.06 18.07 0.22
N PHE A 198 -17.68 17.43 -0.78
CA PHE A 198 -17.16 16.20 -1.38
C PHE A 198 -15.79 16.43 -2.04
N LYS A 199 -15.50 17.65 -2.50
CA LYS A 199 -14.20 17.99 -3.07
C LYS A 199 -13.03 17.71 -2.12
N LYS A 200 -13.23 17.91 -0.81
CA LYS A 200 -12.19 17.66 0.21
C LYS A 200 -11.82 16.19 0.38
N THR A 201 -12.70 15.26 0.00
CA THR A 201 -12.37 13.82 0.06
C THR A 201 -11.58 13.35 -1.16
N ILE A 202 -11.60 14.10 -2.26
CA ILE A 202 -10.95 13.71 -3.51
C ILE A 202 -9.46 14.05 -3.44
N LEU A 203 -8.61 13.07 -3.76
CA LEU A 203 -7.17 13.25 -3.80
C LEU A 203 -6.76 14.27 -4.88
N PRO A 204 -5.71 15.09 -4.64
CA PRO A 204 -5.25 16.10 -5.60
C PRO A 204 -4.98 15.55 -7.00
N ARG A 205 -4.41 14.34 -7.08
CA ARG A 205 -4.16 13.64 -8.36
C ARG A 205 -5.45 13.31 -9.12
N CYS A 206 -6.51 12.97 -8.40
CA CYS A 206 -7.81 12.66 -8.98
C CYS A 206 -8.47 13.95 -9.48
N LEU A 207 -8.43 15.03 -8.69
CA LEU A 207 -8.87 16.37 -9.13
C LEU A 207 -8.14 16.85 -10.40
N SER A 208 -6.83 16.63 -10.49
CA SER A 208 -6.03 16.94 -11.68
C SER A 208 -6.42 16.08 -12.90
N THR A 209 -6.89 14.85 -12.68
CA THR A 209 -7.38 14.00 -13.77
C THR A 209 -8.77 14.46 -14.24
N LEU A 210 -9.69 14.74 -13.31
CA LEU A 210 -11.05 15.17 -13.61
C LEU A 210 -11.06 16.40 -14.53
N SER A 211 -10.17 17.36 -14.29
CA SER A 211 -10.04 18.56 -15.13
C SER A 211 -9.59 18.25 -16.57
N LYS A 212 -8.86 17.15 -16.79
CA LYS A 212 -8.38 16.72 -18.11
C LYS A 212 -9.44 15.93 -18.91
N ILE A 213 -10.33 15.23 -18.21
CA ILE A 213 -11.38 14.39 -18.83
C ILE A 213 -12.76 15.04 -18.84
N SER A 214 -12.84 16.31 -18.44
CA SER A 214 -14.07 17.11 -18.43
C SER A 214 -15.22 16.54 -17.58
N ILE A 215 -14.90 15.78 -16.53
CA ILE A 215 -15.87 15.31 -15.54
C ILE A 215 -15.86 16.27 -14.34
N THR A 216 -17.03 16.73 -13.92
CA THR A 216 -17.21 17.58 -12.75
C THR A 216 -17.20 16.78 -11.45
N ILE A 217 -16.99 17.47 -10.31
CA ILE A 217 -17.04 16.85 -8.98
C ILE A 217 -18.44 16.31 -8.67
N GLU A 218 -19.49 17.01 -9.12
CA GLU A 218 -20.87 16.58 -8.92
C GLU A 218 -21.21 15.34 -9.76
N GLU A 219 -20.72 15.24 -11.00
CA GLU A 219 -20.88 14.02 -11.80
C GLU A 219 -20.14 12.84 -11.16
N LEU A 220 -18.93 13.05 -10.64
CA LEU A 220 -18.21 12.02 -9.90
C LEU A 220 -18.98 11.59 -8.65
N LYS A 221 -19.52 12.55 -7.87
CA LYS A 221 -20.35 12.24 -6.70
C LYS A 221 -21.60 11.45 -7.11
N SER A 222 -22.28 11.87 -8.16
CA SER A 222 -23.49 11.22 -8.68
C SER A 222 -23.22 9.79 -9.16
N LEU A 223 -22.02 9.50 -9.69
CA LEU A 223 -21.63 8.13 -10.08
C LEU A 223 -21.73 7.13 -8.93
N TYR A 224 -21.35 7.54 -7.71
CA TYR A 224 -21.38 6.65 -6.54
C TYR A 224 -22.67 6.77 -5.73
N PHE A 225 -23.20 7.98 -5.60
CA PHE A 225 -24.31 8.26 -4.67
C PHE A 225 -25.66 8.51 -5.35
N GLY A 226 -25.67 8.71 -6.67
CA GLY A 226 -26.85 9.22 -7.39
C GLY A 226 -27.32 10.54 -6.79
N ASP A 227 -28.62 10.64 -6.52
CA ASP A 227 -29.24 11.80 -5.86
C ASP A 227 -29.20 11.69 -4.31
N LYS A 228 -28.61 10.63 -3.75
CA LYS A 228 -28.57 10.43 -2.30
C LYS A 228 -27.45 11.23 -1.65
N ALA A 229 -27.67 11.65 -0.41
CA ALA A 229 -26.63 12.26 0.42
C ALA A 229 -25.58 11.22 0.86
N VAL A 230 -24.34 11.66 1.09
CA VAL A 230 -23.33 10.86 1.79
C VAL A 230 -23.73 10.75 3.26
N SER A 231 -24.02 9.54 3.72
CA SER A 231 -24.53 9.27 5.06
C SER A 231 -24.29 7.81 5.46
N GLU A 232 -24.73 7.42 6.65
CA GLU A 232 -24.64 6.03 7.10
C GLU A 232 -25.41 5.06 6.17
N GLU A 233 -26.50 5.51 5.52
CA GLU A 233 -27.26 4.70 4.56
C GLU A 233 -26.45 4.40 3.29
N THR A 234 -25.60 5.34 2.87
CA THR A 234 -24.77 5.26 1.67
C THR A 234 -23.31 4.94 1.99
N LEU A 235 -23.05 4.38 3.17
CA LEU A 235 -21.69 4.06 3.62
C LEU A 235 -20.97 3.14 2.65
N MET A 236 -21.65 2.14 2.09
CA MET A 236 -21.03 1.22 1.12
C MET A 236 -20.70 1.91 -0.21
N ASN A 237 -21.52 2.86 -0.67
CA ASN A 237 -21.18 3.69 -1.84
C ASN A 237 -19.92 4.53 -1.58
N TYR A 238 -19.74 5.01 -0.34
CA TYR A 238 -18.52 5.69 0.04
C TYR A 238 -17.32 4.73 0.13
N VAL A 239 -17.52 3.50 0.62
CA VAL A 239 -16.50 2.45 0.56
C VAL A 239 -16.07 2.19 -0.88
N ASP A 240 -17.00 2.12 -1.82
CA ASP A 240 -16.70 1.89 -3.24
C ASP A 240 -15.86 3.03 -3.81
N PHE A 241 -16.27 4.30 -3.55
CA PHE A 241 -15.49 5.48 -3.95
C PHE A 241 -14.05 5.44 -3.43
N ILE A 242 -13.88 5.14 -2.13
CA ILE A 242 -12.56 5.05 -1.52
C ILE A 242 -11.76 3.85 -2.03
N SER A 243 -12.42 2.72 -2.31
CA SER A 243 -11.77 1.53 -2.91
C SER A 243 -11.15 1.88 -4.26
N ASP A 244 -11.92 2.59 -5.10
CA ASP A 244 -11.49 2.99 -6.43
C ASP A 244 -10.37 4.02 -6.40
N GLU A 245 -10.51 5.06 -5.57
CA GLU A 245 -9.52 6.13 -5.47
C GLU A 245 -8.16 5.65 -4.94
N PHE A 246 -8.16 4.73 -3.96
CA PHE A 246 -6.95 4.30 -3.26
C PHE A 246 -6.32 3.01 -3.77
N VAL A 247 -7.09 2.12 -4.42
CA VAL A 247 -6.60 0.79 -4.80
C VAL A 247 -6.99 0.41 -6.22
N CYS A 248 -8.29 0.29 -6.51
CA CYS A 248 -8.75 -0.37 -7.74
C CYS A 248 -8.27 0.38 -8.98
N ARG A 249 -8.39 1.71 -9.02
CA ARG A 249 -7.93 2.50 -10.17
C ARG A 249 -6.44 2.34 -10.44
N GLY A 250 -5.62 2.33 -9.39
CA GLY A 250 -4.18 2.14 -9.54
C GLY A 250 -3.84 0.78 -10.15
N ILE A 251 -4.53 -0.29 -9.72
CA ILE A 251 -4.36 -1.63 -10.27
C ILE A 251 -4.84 -1.69 -11.72
N MET A 252 -6.01 -1.12 -12.02
CA MET A 252 -6.57 -1.10 -13.37
C MET A 252 -5.67 -0.34 -14.36
N GLU A 253 -5.07 0.79 -13.95
CA GLU A 253 -4.10 1.50 -14.76
C GLU A 253 -2.88 0.63 -15.08
N VAL A 254 -2.39 -0.17 -14.12
CA VAL A 254 -1.30 -1.13 -14.38
C VAL A 254 -1.74 -2.24 -15.34
N VAL A 255 -2.94 -2.81 -15.17
CA VAL A 255 -3.50 -3.80 -16.11
C VAL A 255 -3.53 -3.25 -17.53
N ASP A 256 -4.04 -2.03 -17.71
CA ASP A 256 -4.15 -1.38 -19.01
C ASP A 256 -2.79 -1.16 -19.65
N ILE A 257 -1.81 -0.68 -18.88
CA ILE A 257 -0.44 -0.47 -19.37
C ILE A 257 0.18 -1.81 -19.79
N GLN A 258 0.12 -2.83 -18.94
CA GLN A 258 0.73 -4.13 -19.23
C GLN A 258 0.06 -4.81 -20.43
N THR A 259 -1.26 -4.70 -20.56
CA THR A 259 -2.00 -5.24 -21.71
C THR A 259 -1.62 -4.54 -23.02
N LYS A 260 -1.38 -3.22 -23.00
CA LYS A 260 -0.95 -2.45 -24.18
C LYS A 260 0.50 -2.75 -24.59
N LEU A 261 1.38 -2.99 -23.63
CA LEU A 261 2.80 -3.29 -23.88
C LEU A 261 3.04 -4.73 -24.34
N ASN A 262 2.09 -5.63 -24.08
CA ASN A 262 2.20 -7.04 -24.41
C ASN A 262 2.10 -7.27 -25.94
N ASN A 263 3.25 -7.28 -26.60
CA ASN A 263 3.38 -7.44 -28.05
C ASN A 263 3.29 -8.92 -28.51
N ASN A 264 2.21 -9.62 -28.15
CA ASN A 264 1.94 -11.03 -28.57
C ASN A 264 2.95 -12.09 -28.06
N ASP A 265 3.76 -11.80 -27.05
CA ASP A 265 4.87 -12.65 -26.60
C ASP A 265 4.48 -13.67 -25.48
N ASN A 266 3.20 -14.02 -25.38
CA ASN A 266 2.66 -15.04 -24.45
C ASN A 266 2.90 -14.78 -22.94
N LYS A 267 3.36 -13.59 -22.53
CA LYS A 267 3.48 -13.24 -21.11
C LYS A 267 2.15 -12.77 -20.59
N ALA A 268 1.50 -13.56 -19.77
CA ALA A 268 0.13 -13.29 -19.36
C ALA A 268 0.06 -12.37 -18.13
N THR A 269 -0.68 -11.28 -18.28
CA THR A 269 -1.22 -10.48 -17.17
C THR A 269 -2.60 -10.99 -16.83
N TYR A 270 -2.83 -11.32 -15.56
CA TYR A 270 -4.10 -11.80 -15.06
C TYR A 270 -4.64 -10.85 -14.00
N LEU A 271 -5.95 -10.71 -13.91
CA LEU A 271 -6.62 -9.93 -12.89
C LEU A 271 -7.62 -10.82 -12.14
N TYR A 272 -7.64 -10.72 -10.81
CA TYR A 272 -8.70 -11.31 -9.99
C TYR A 272 -9.35 -10.25 -9.09
N GLN A 273 -10.64 -10.44 -8.81
CA GLN A 273 -11.34 -9.76 -7.73
C GLN A 273 -11.79 -10.81 -6.71
N PHE A 274 -11.40 -10.62 -5.45
CA PHE A 274 -11.76 -11.52 -4.38
C PHE A 274 -12.95 -10.98 -3.58
N SER A 275 -14.01 -11.78 -3.49
CA SER A 275 -15.31 -11.40 -2.90
C SER A 275 -15.82 -12.34 -1.82
N TYR A 276 -14.99 -13.28 -1.33
CA TYR A 276 -15.39 -14.18 -0.25
C TYR A 276 -15.22 -13.53 1.14
N GLU A 277 -16.32 -13.38 1.87
CA GLU A 277 -16.33 -12.91 3.26
C GLU A 277 -16.36 -14.10 4.23
N SER A 278 -15.46 -14.08 5.22
CA SER A 278 -15.45 -15.06 6.31
C SER A 278 -15.69 -14.37 7.64
N GLU A 279 -16.64 -14.91 8.42
CA GLU A 279 -16.93 -14.47 9.79
C GLU A 279 -15.71 -14.59 10.73
N THR A 280 -14.73 -15.42 10.36
CA THR A 280 -13.55 -15.69 11.17
C THR A 280 -12.28 -14.97 10.70
N ASN A 281 -12.39 -14.03 9.75
CA ASN A 281 -11.22 -13.35 9.17
C ASN A 281 -10.33 -12.70 10.27
N PRO A 282 -9.11 -13.20 10.51
CA PRO A 282 -8.25 -12.71 11.59
C PRO A 282 -7.77 -11.27 11.34
N LEU A 283 -7.65 -10.84 10.08
CA LEU A 283 -7.24 -9.47 9.73
C LEU A 283 -8.30 -8.45 10.15
N ARG A 284 -9.59 -8.77 10.04
CA ARG A 284 -10.66 -7.88 10.53
C ARG A 284 -10.57 -7.65 12.03
N LYS A 285 -10.22 -8.69 12.80
CA LYS A 285 -9.99 -8.60 14.25
C LYS A 285 -8.73 -7.77 14.57
N ILE A 286 -7.64 -7.99 13.84
CA ILE A 286 -6.38 -7.25 14.03
C ILE A 286 -6.56 -5.75 13.73
N PHE A 287 -7.22 -5.41 12.63
CA PHE A 287 -7.44 -4.02 12.23
C PHE A 287 -8.67 -3.37 12.86
N LYS A 288 -9.47 -4.15 13.61
CA LYS A 288 -10.77 -3.78 14.19
C LYS A 288 -11.69 -3.08 13.18
N VAL A 289 -11.78 -3.65 11.97
CA VAL A 289 -12.62 -3.09 10.90
C VAL A 289 -14.08 -3.42 11.18
N GLN A 290 -14.87 -2.37 11.45
CA GLN A 290 -16.30 -2.49 11.80
C GLN A 290 -17.22 -2.46 10.58
N ILE A 291 -16.75 -1.91 9.47
CA ILE A 291 -17.49 -1.88 8.21
C ILE A 291 -17.52 -3.29 7.62
N PRO A 292 -18.67 -3.79 7.13
CA PRO A 292 -18.76 -5.05 6.38
C PRO A 292 -17.80 -5.05 5.20
N GLY A 293 -17.19 -6.21 4.91
CA GLY A 293 -16.22 -6.29 3.81
C GLY A 293 -15.04 -7.21 4.08
N ILE A 294 -14.15 -7.24 3.10
CA ILE A 294 -13.09 -8.23 2.98
C ILE A 294 -11.73 -7.56 3.08
N ILE A 295 -10.82 -8.19 3.82
CA ILE A 295 -9.45 -7.72 3.98
C ILE A 295 -8.52 -8.84 3.55
N ILE A 296 -7.64 -8.52 2.61
CA ILE A 296 -6.46 -9.33 2.26
C ILE A 296 -5.25 -8.43 2.41
N ASN A 297 -4.15 -8.98 2.92
CA ASN A 297 -2.86 -8.31 2.89
C ASN A 297 -1.78 -9.34 2.55
N SER A 298 -1.28 -9.32 1.33
CA SER A 298 -0.02 -10.00 0.99
C SER A 298 0.48 -9.62 -0.40
N PHE A 299 1.62 -8.97 -0.51
CA PHE A 299 2.42 -9.01 -1.74
C PHE A 299 3.25 -10.28 -1.73
N LYS A 300 3.24 -11.03 -2.84
CA LYS A 300 4.06 -12.24 -3.01
C LYS A 300 4.72 -12.26 -4.39
N THR A 301 6.03 -12.19 -4.41
CA THR A 301 6.82 -12.61 -5.58
C THR A 301 7.06 -14.12 -5.49
N ILE A 302 6.96 -14.84 -6.62
CA ILE A 302 7.04 -16.31 -6.69
C ILE A 302 8.14 -16.75 -7.65
#